data_AF-A0A9X2IEG5-F1
#
_entry.id   AF-A0A9X2IEG5-F1
#
_cell.length_a   1.000
_cell.length_b   1.000
_cell.length_c   1.000
_cell.angle_alpha   90.00
_cell.angle_beta   90.00
_cell.angle_gamma   90.00
#
_symmetry.space_group_name_H-M   'P 1'
#
loop_
_entity.id
_entity.type
_entity.pdbx_description
1 polymer ?
#
loop_
_entity_poly.entity_id
_entity_poly.type
_entity_poly.pdbx_seq_one_letter_code
_entity_poly.pdbx_strand_id
1 'polypeptide(L)'
;MQRAGTTGPACTGNDLALVRLPRRVHDLVNPSVPVWGGPTGLGDGLAAGETVLGYGASSLRAGENVLSPRAGTVLPADESARGWTHEVLTLTPGVPGDSGSGLLDARGRAVGTLSTLTLLPVPGSNGVSDLRRALDFARRHGAPRGLRVAVGTEPFTGPSTGLSTGQAPTS
;
A
#
# COMPACT_ATOMS: atom_id res chain seq x y z
N MET A 1 8.04 -16.80 -6.33
CA MET A 1 9.33 -16.32 -6.87
C MET A 1 10.28 -17.47 -7.20
N GLN A 2 10.76 -18.24 -6.22
CA GLN A 2 11.76 -19.31 -6.44
C GLN A 2 11.37 -20.38 -7.47
N ARG A 3 10.13 -20.89 -7.44
CA ARG A 3 9.64 -21.88 -8.44
C ARG A 3 9.66 -21.34 -9.88
N ALA A 4 9.60 -20.02 -10.06
CA ALA A 4 9.69 -19.37 -11.36
C ALA A 4 11.14 -19.02 -11.76
N GLY A 5 12.14 -19.43 -10.96
CA GLY A 5 13.55 -19.10 -11.19
C GLY A 5 13.88 -17.61 -11.08
N THR A 6 13.00 -16.81 -10.46
CA THR A 6 13.22 -15.36 -10.36
C THR A 6 14.34 -15.04 -9.38
N THR A 7 15.23 -14.14 -9.77
CA THR A 7 16.37 -13.66 -8.97
C THR A 7 16.36 -12.12 -8.90
N GLY A 8 17.30 -11.55 -8.14
CA GLY A 8 17.50 -10.10 -8.04
C GLY A 8 16.33 -9.36 -7.36
N PRO A 9 16.19 -8.04 -7.61
CA PRO A 9 15.22 -7.19 -6.90
C PRO A 9 13.78 -7.64 -7.01
N ALA A 10 13.39 -8.28 -8.13
CA ALA A 10 12.07 -8.86 -8.25
C ALA A 10 11.83 -9.97 -7.22
N CYS A 11 12.82 -10.83 -6.98
CA CYS A 11 12.68 -11.94 -6.04
C CYS A 11 12.60 -11.48 -4.58
N THR A 12 13.28 -10.38 -4.22
CA THR A 12 13.33 -9.86 -2.86
C THR A 12 12.24 -8.83 -2.57
N GLY A 13 11.79 -8.08 -3.59
CA GLY A 13 10.86 -6.96 -3.45
C GLY A 13 9.44 -7.21 -3.93
N ASN A 14 9.15 -8.34 -4.59
CA ASN A 14 7.78 -8.72 -4.95
C ASN A 14 7.13 -9.56 -3.84
N ASP A 15 6.47 -8.89 -2.91
CA ASP A 15 5.73 -9.50 -1.80
C ASP A 15 4.21 -9.31 -1.98
N LEU A 16 3.69 -9.91 -3.06
CA LEU A 16 2.27 -9.96 -3.38
C LEU A 16 1.74 -11.40 -3.30
N ALA A 17 0.62 -11.57 -2.59
CA ALA A 17 -0.20 -12.77 -2.62
C ALA A 17 -1.61 -12.44 -3.10
N LEU A 18 -2.24 -13.39 -3.80
CA LEU A 18 -3.63 -13.31 -4.23
C LEU A 18 -4.43 -14.44 -3.61
N VAL A 19 -5.56 -14.10 -3.00
CA VAL A 19 -6.50 -15.07 -2.45
C VAL A 19 -7.74 -15.10 -3.34
N ARG A 20 -8.08 -16.30 -3.84
CA ARG A 20 -9.32 -16.49 -4.60
C ARG A 20 -10.47 -16.69 -3.64
N LEU A 21 -11.41 -15.75 -3.63
CA LEU A 21 -12.66 -15.89 -2.90
C LEU A 21 -13.67 -16.77 -3.66
N PRO A 22 -14.47 -17.58 -2.96
CA PRO A 22 -15.60 -18.28 -3.56
C PRO A 22 -16.62 -17.30 -4.14
N ARG A 23 -17.26 -17.63 -5.27
CA ARG A 23 -18.27 -16.77 -5.90
C ARG A 23 -19.42 -16.37 -4.96
N ARG A 24 -19.83 -17.26 -4.06
CA ARG A 24 -20.93 -17.03 -3.10
C ARG A 24 -20.69 -15.90 -2.10
N VAL A 25 -19.44 -15.46 -1.91
CA VAL A 25 -19.11 -14.36 -0.99
C VAL A 25 -18.79 -13.06 -1.72
N HIS A 26 -19.00 -13.01 -3.05
CA HIS A 26 -18.71 -11.83 -3.85
C HIS A 26 -19.42 -10.58 -3.30
N ASP A 27 -20.69 -10.70 -2.95
CA ASP A 27 -21.50 -9.57 -2.47
C ASP A 27 -21.24 -9.26 -0.99
N LEU A 28 -20.37 -10.03 -0.32
CA LEU A 28 -19.94 -9.79 1.05
C LEU A 28 -18.61 -9.05 1.15
N VAL A 29 -17.97 -8.74 0.01
CA VAL A 29 -16.73 -7.96 -0.02
C VAL A 29 -16.95 -6.63 -0.71
N ASN A 30 -16.26 -5.60 -0.22
CA ASN A 30 -16.26 -4.29 -0.82
C ASN A 30 -14.80 -3.95 -1.21
N PRO A 31 -14.52 -3.57 -2.46
CA PRO A 31 -13.18 -3.15 -2.87
C PRO A 31 -12.74 -1.84 -2.21
N SER A 32 -13.65 -1.10 -1.56
CA SER A 32 -13.36 0.17 -0.94
C SER A 32 -12.61 0.12 0.37
N VAL A 33 -11.64 1.02 0.49
CA VAL A 33 -10.82 1.14 1.68
C VAL A 33 -11.61 1.89 2.74
N PRO A 34 -11.77 1.35 3.96
CA PRO A 34 -12.52 2.04 5.01
C PRO A 34 -12.00 3.46 5.26
N VAL A 35 -12.92 4.40 5.50
CA VAL A 35 -12.70 5.85 5.67
C VAL A 35 -12.29 6.60 4.41
N TRP A 36 -11.50 5.99 3.52
CA TRP A 36 -10.95 6.66 2.33
C TRP A 36 -11.78 6.48 1.05
N GLY A 37 -12.55 5.40 0.93
CA GLY A 37 -13.17 5.00 -0.33
C GLY A 37 -12.15 4.47 -1.33
N GLY A 38 -12.38 4.67 -2.64
CA GLY A 38 -11.48 4.17 -3.69
C GLY A 38 -11.39 2.63 -3.70
N PRO A 39 -10.39 2.00 -4.33
CA PRO A 39 -9.43 2.60 -5.24
C PRO A 39 -10.11 3.17 -6.50
N THR A 40 -9.59 4.26 -7.05
CA THR A 40 -10.03 4.84 -8.33
C THR A 40 -9.43 4.12 -9.55
N GLY A 41 -8.42 3.27 -9.32
CA GLY A 41 -7.71 2.51 -10.33
C GLY A 41 -6.36 2.01 -9.82
N LEU A 42 -5.52 1.53 -10.73
CA LEU A 42 -4.12 1.14 -10.44
C LEU A 42 -3.19 2.34 -10.64
N GLY A 43 -2.41 2.70 -9.62
CA GLY A 43 -1.42 3.77 -9.67
C GLY A 43 -0.16 3.41 -10.46
N ASP A 44 0.63 4.41 -10.81
CA ASP A 44 1.86 4.25 -11.62
C ASP A 44 3.11 3.90 -10.82
N GLY A 45 2.97 3.79 -9.50
CA GLY A 45 4.06 3.66 -8.54
C GLY A 45 3.99 4.80 -7.52
N LEU A 46 5.06 4.95 -6.74
CA LEU A 46 5.21 6.00 -5.74
C LEU A 46 6.52 6.75 -5.97
N ALA A 47 6.47 8.07 -5.81
CA ALA A 47 7.64 8.95 -5.82
C ALA A 47 7.90 9.53 -4.42
N ALA A 48 9.17 9.83 -4.12
CA ALA A 48 9.56 10.41 -2.84
C ALA A 48 8.77 11.69 -2.53
N GLY A 49 8.30 11.81 -1.30
CA GLY A 49 7.47 12.93 -0.84
C GLY A 49 5.97 12.79 -1.14
N GLU A 50 5.53 11.80 -1.93
CA GLU A 50 4.10 11.60 -2.16
C GLU A 50 3.39 11.07 -0.91
N THR A 51 2.11 11.42 -0.79
CA THR A 51 1.24 10.89 0.27
C THR A 51 0.80 9.48 -0.05
N VAL A 52 0.83 8.62 0.98
CA VAL A 52 0.23 7.30 0.97
C VAL A 52 -0.85 7.19 2.03
N LEU A 53 -1.93 6.48 1.70
CA LEU A 53 -3.08 6.25 2.57
C LEU A 53 -3.33 4.75 2.71
N GLY A 54 -3.74 4.31 3.90
CA GLY A 54 -4.02 2.91 4.17
C GLY A 54 -5.01 2.72 5.32
N TYR A 55 -5.32 1.47 5.62
CA TYR A 55 -6.18 1.11 6.74
C TYR A 55 -5.67 -0.19 7.36
N GLY A 56 -5.52 -0.21 8.68
CA GLY A 56 -5.01 -1.40 9.39
C GLY A 56 -4.87 -1.16 10.90
N ALA A 57 -4.30 -2.12 11.63
CA ALA A 57 -4.19 -2.05 13.09
C ALA A 57 -3.30 -0.90 13.58
N SER A 58 -3.64 -0.27 14.69
CA SER A 58 -2.80 0.75 15.33
C SER A 58 -2.56 0.37 16.78
N SER A 59 -1.40 -0.23 17.06
CA SER A 59 -1.04 -0.64 18.43
C SER A 59 -0.61 0.53 19.33
N LEU A 60 -0.38 1.72 18.76
CA LEU A 60 -0.01 2.94 19.50
C LEU A 60 -1.13 3.51 20.37
N ARG A 61 -2.35 2.95 20.31
CA ARG A 61 -3.46 3.26 21.22
C ARG A 61 -3.53 2.27 22.39
N ALA A 62 -2.52 2.31 23.26
CA ALA A 62 -2.53 1.57 24.53
C ALA A 62 -2.75 0.05 24.42
N GLY A 63 -2.22 -0.60 23.37
CA GLY A 63 -2.24 -2.06 23.24
C GLY A 63 -3.53 -2.66 22.67
N GLU A 64 -4.51 -1.83 22.28
CA GLU A 64 -5.66 -2.31 21.54
C GLU A 64 -5.36 -2.32 20.03
N ASN A 65 -5.52 -3.47 19.36
CA ASN A 65 -5.39 -3.60 17.92
C ASN A 65 -6.60 -3.01 17.19
N VAL A 66 -6.84 -1.71 17.39
CA VAL A 66 -7.95 -1.01 16.75
C VAL A 66 -7.56 -0.72 15.30
N LEU A 67 -8.38 -1.18 14.36
CA LEU A 67 -8.22 -0.83 12.95
C LEU A 67 -8.50 0.65 12.75
N SER A 68 -7.57 1.37 12.12
CA SER A 68 -7.68 2.80 11.90
C SER A 68 -7.11 3.25 10.55
N PRO A 69 -7.57 4.43 10.06
CA PRO A 69 -6.96 5.06 8.90
C PRO A 69 -5.49 5.36 9.16
N ARG A 70 -4.68 5.27 8.10
CA ARG A 70 -3.27 5.66 8.10
C ARG A 70 -2.99 6.61 6.97
N ALA A 71 -2.10 7.55 7.27
CA ALA A 71 -1.48 8.42 6.30
C ALA A 71 0.03 8.46 6.56
N GLY A 72 0.78 8.65 5.48
CA GLY A 72 2.22 8.75 5.53
C GLY A 72 2.78 9.35 4.26
N THR A 73 4.10 9.34 4.19
CA THR A 73 4.87 9.90 3.10
C THR A 73 5.87 8.87 2.57
N VAL A 74 6.05 8.86 1.26
CA VAL A 74 7.06 8.03 0.59
C VAL A 74 8.45 8.61 0.86
N LEU A 75 9.37 7.75 1.29
CA LEU A 75 10.77 8.09 1.50
C LEU A 75 11.55 8.02 0.19
N PRO A 76 12.77 8.59 0.12
CA PRO A 76 13.64 8.44 -1.04
C PRO A 76 13.78 6.97 -1.46
N ALA A 77 13.70 6.70 -2.77
CA ALA A 77 13.75 5.35 -3.29
C ALA A 77 15.13 4.71 -3.05
N ASP A 78 15.12 3.42 -2.70
CA ASP A 78 16.32 2.59 -2.82
C ASP A 78 16.48 2.16 -4.28
N GLU A 79 17.47 2.75 -4.96
CA GLU A 79 17.82 2.42 -6.33
C GLU A 79 18.16 0.93 -6.53
N SER A 80 18.64 0.26 -5.48
CA SER A 80 18.93 -1.18 -5.51
C SER A 80 17.67 -2.03 -5.61
N ALA A 81 16.53 -1.54 -5.12
CA ALA A 81 15.24 -2.20 -5.24
C ALA A 81 14.64 -2.10 -6.66
N ARG A 82 15.20 -1.25 -7.53
CA ARG A 82 14.78 -1.10 -8.95
C ARG A 82 13.26 -0.88 -9.09
N GLY A 83 12.67 -0.18 -8.13
CA GLY A 83 11.24 0.13 -8.07
C GLY A 83 10.31 -1.03 -7.68
N TRP A 84 10.83 -2.19 -7.26
CA TRP A 84 9.99 -3.29 -6.75
C TRP A 84 9.43 -3.02 -5.35
N THR A 85 10.16 -2.23 -4.57
CA THR A 85 9.79 -1.86 -3.22
C THR A 85 9.94 -0.35 -3.07
N HIS A 86 8.96 0.25 -2.41
CA HIS A 86 8.98 1.63 -1.92
C HIS A 86 9.12 1.60 -0.41
N GLU A 87 9.66 2.67 0.16
CA GLU A 87 9.73 2.83 1.61
C GLU A 87 8.80 3.96 2.03
N VAL A 88 8.00 3.74 3.07
CA VAL A 88 7.04 4.73 3.54
C VAL A 88 7.19 4.97 5.04
N LEU A 89 7.06 6.22 5.44
CA LEU A 89 6.99 6.62 6.85
C LEU A 89 5.56 7.05 7.15
N THR A 90 4.92 6.37 8.11
CA THR A 90 3.54 6.63 8.52
C THR A 90 3.50 7.23 9.91
N LEU A 91 2.46 8.03 10.22
CA LEU A 91 2.30 8.65 11.55
C LEU A 91 2.27 7.62 12.68
N THR A 92 1.70 6.45 12.39
CA THR A 92 1.78 5.26 13.23
C THR A 92 2.47 4.18 12.40
N PRO A 93 3.72 3.81 12.69
CA PRO A 93 4.42 2.75 11.98
C PRO A 93 3.56 1.51 11.83
N GLY A 94 3.66 0.84 10.68
CA GLY A 94 3.04 -0.45 10.49
C GLY A 94 3.63 -1.46 11.45
N VAL A 95 2.76 -2.19 12.15
CA VAL A 95 3.14 -3.18 13.14
C VAL A 95 2.94 -4.60 12.60
N PRO A 96 3.59 -5.60 13.20
CA PRO A 96 3.31 -7.00 12.85
C PRO A 96 1.79 -7.26 12.88
N GLY A 97 1.25 -7.78 11.79
CA GLY A 97 -0.20 -7.96 11.57
C GLY A 97 -0.78 -7.07 10.46
N ASP A 98 -0.06 -6.04 10.03
CA ASP A 98 -0.52 -5.14 8.95
C ASP A 98 -0.06 -5.55 7.55
N SER A 99 0.87 -6.51 7.48
CA SER A 99 1.40 -7.01 6.21
C SER A 99 0.28 -7.46 5.28
N GLY A 100 0.35 -7.04 4.02
CA GLY A 100 -0.67 -7.28 3.01
C GLY A 100 -1.76 -6.20 2.92
N SER A 101 -1.81 -5.23 3.85
CA SER A 101 -2.74 -4.10 3.76
C SER A 101 -2.50 -3.29 2.48
N GLY A 102 -3.58 -2.94 1.79
CA GLY A 102 -3.50 -2.14 0.56
C GLY A 102 -3.22 -0.66 0.87
N LEU A 103 -2.40 -0.03 0.03
CA LEU A 103 -2.14 1.41 0.06
C LEU A 103 -2.68 2.12 -1.19
N LEU A 104 -3.17 3.33 -0.97
CA LEU A 104 -3.60 4.28 -1.99
C LEU A 104 -2.63 5.46 -2.06
N ASP A 105 -2.51 6.08 -3.24
CA ASP A 105 -1.91 7.42 -3.36
C ASP A 105 -2.91 8.53 -3.01
N ALA A 106 -2.47 9.78 -3.06
CA ALA A 106 -3.30 10.97 -2.83
C ALA A 106 -4.49 11.12 -3.79
N ARG A 107 -4.55 10.36 -4.88
CA ARG A 107 -5.64 10.35 -5.88
C ARG A 107 -6.55 9.13 -5.73
N GLY A 108 -6.34 8.33 -4.69
CA GLY A 108 -7.09 7.12 -4.41
C GLY A 108 -6.71 5.95 -5.31
N ARG A 109 -5.59 5.98 -6.03
CA ARG A 109 -5.16 4.86 -6.87
C ARG A 109 -4.42 3.84 -6.04
N ALA A 110 -4.68 2.56 -6.24
CA ALA A 110 -3.97 1.47 -5.54
C ALA A 110 -2.52 1.40 -6.02
N VAL A 111 -1.57 1.48 -5.09
CA VAL A 111 -0.13 1.59 -5.40
C VAL A 111 0.71 0.45 -4.86
N GLY A 112 0.27 -0.21 -3.79
CA GLY A 112 1.11 -1.23 -3.16
C GLY A 112 0.43 -2.00 -2.05
N THR A 113 1.11 -3.03 -1.59
CA THR A 113 0.80 -3.78 -0.37
C THR A 113 1.89 -3.51 0.65
N LEU A 114 1.48 -3.24 1.89
CA LEU A 114 2.40 -3.05 2.99
C LEU A 114 3.17 -4.35 3.24
N SER A 115 4.50 -4.26 3.21
CA SER A 115 5.43 -5.30 3.66
C SER A 115 6.02 -4.89 5.01
N THR A 116 6.64 -5.85 5.69
CA THR A 116 7.09 -5.68 7.08
C THR A 116 8.09 -4.52 7.25
N LEU A 117 8.18 -4.06 8.51
CA LEU A 117 9.12 -3.04 9.01
C LEU A 117 10.51 -3.16 8.36
N THR A 118 10.94 -2.09 7.72
CA THR A 118 12.31 -1.92 7.29
C THR A 118 13.13 -1.47 8.50
N LEU A 119 14.16 -2.25 8.87
CA LEU A 119 15.06 -1.90 9.97
C LEU A 119 16.07 -0.80 9.57
N LEU A 120 16.29 -0.66 8.27
CA LEU A 120 17.16 0.32 7.63
C LEU A 120 16.53 0.74 6.29
N PRO A 121 16.81 1.95 5.78
CA PRO A 121 17.63 3.01 6.38
C PRO A 121 16.92 3.84 7.46
N VAL A 122 15.59 3.88 7.49
CA VAL A 122 14.82 4.70 8.46
C VAL A 122 14.09 3.82 9.47
N PRO A 123 14.50 3.77 10.75
CA PRO A 123 13.79 3.03 11.77
C PRO A 123 12.31 3.45 11.86
N GLY A 124 11.40 2.47 11.83
CA GLY A 124 9.96 2.70 11.89
C GLY A 124 9.29 2.98 10.54
N SER A 125 10.04 2.93 9.44
CA SER A 125 9.45 2.87 8.10
C SER A 125 8.95 1.46 7.78
N ASN A 126 8.14 1.35 6.73
CA ASN A 126 7.68 0.09 6.19
C ASN A 126 8.04 -0.02 4.72
N GLY A 127 8.40 -1.23 4.29
CA GLY A 127 8.46 -1.56 2.87
C GLY A 127 7.05 -1.64 2.28
N VAL A 128 6.94 -1.33 0.99
CA VAL A 128 5.70 -1.43 0.21
C VAL A 128 6.05 -2.06 -1.12
N SER A 129 5.46 -3.22 -1.43
CA SER A 129 5.62 -3.83 -2.74
C SER A 129 4.88 -3.03 -3.80
N ASP A 130 5.54 -2.75 -4.93
CA ASP A 130 4.92 -2.03 -6.04
C ASP A 130 3.83 -2.90 -6.71
N LEU A 131 2.57 -2.48 -6.56
CA LEU A 131 1.44 -3.30 -7.00
C LEU A 131 1.41 -3.47 -8.51
N ARG A 132 1.80 -2.44 -9.29
CA ARG A 132 1.76 -2.53 -10.74
C ARG A 132 2.76 -3.56 -11.26
N ARG A 133 4.00 -3.50 -10.78
CA ARG A 133 5.05 -4.48 -11.12
C ARG A 133 4.69 -5.88 -10.64
N ALA A 134 4.13 -6.01 -9.44
CA ALA A 134 3.70 -7.29 -8.89
C ALA A 134 2.57 -7.92 -9.72
N LEU A 135 1.57 -7.13 -10.14
CA LEU A 135 0.50 -7.60 -11.02
C LEU A 135 1.02 -7.96 -12.42
N ASP A 136 1.93 -7.16 -12.99
CA ASP A 136 2.60 -7.47 -14.25
C ASP A 136 3.39 -8.79 -14.17
N PHE A 137 4.09 -9.00 -13.06
CA PHE A 137 4.77 -10.26 -12.79
C PHE A 137 3.78 -11.42 -12.73
N ALA A 138 2.71 -11.28 -11.94
CA ALA A 138 1.70 -12.32 -11.78
C ALA A 138 1.06 -12.71 -13.13
N ARG A 139 0.72 -11.71 -13.97
CA ARG A 139 0.18 -11.93 -15.33
C ARG A 139 1.12 -12.75 -16.22
N ARG A 140 2.43 -12.57 -16.10
CA ARG A 140 3.44 -13.35 -16.84
C ARG A 140 3.69 -14.75 -16.27
N HIS A 141 3.27 -15.01 -15.03
CA HIS A 141 3.57 -16.24 -14.30
C HIS A 141 2.33 -17.04 -13.90
N GLY A 142 1.29 -17.01 -14.75
CA GLY A 142 0.13 -17.90 -14.62
C GLY A 142 -1.03 -17.36 -13.78
N ALA A 143 -1.06 -16.06 -13.49
CA ALA A 143 -2.26 -15.47 -12.91
C ALA A 143 -3.48 -15.62 -13.84
N PRO A 144 -4.71 -15.66 -13.28
CA PRO A 144 -5.92 -15.72 -14.08
C PRO A 144 -6.01 -14.60 -15.12
N ARG A 145 -6.52 -14.94 -16.31
CA ARG A 145 -6.82 -13.93 -17.35
C ARG A 145 -7.77 -12.86 -16.80
N GLY A 146 -7.50 -11.61 -17.15
CA GLY A 146 -8.30 -10.47 -16.70
C GLY A 146 -8.01 -10.00 -15.27
N LEU A 147 -6.94 -10.48 -14.63
CA LEU A 147 -6.49 -9.95 -13.34
C LEU A 147 -6.26 -8.43 -13.41
N ARG A 148 -7.07 -7.69 -12.66
CA ARG A 148 -7.04 -6.22 -12.55
C ARG A 148 -7.46 -5.80 -11.14
N VAL A 149 -7.07 -4.58 -10.76
CA VAL A 149 -7.58 -3.92 -9.55
C VAL A 149 -9.08 -3.65 -9.74
N ALA A 150 -9.88 -4.00 -8.74
CA ALA A 150 -11.29 -3.61 -8.69
C ALA A 150 -11.39 -2.15 -8.25
N VAL A 151 -12.23 -1.38 -8.92
CA VAL A 151 -12.54 0.01 -8.54
C VAL A 151 -13.50 -0.01 -7.35
N GLY A 152 -13.30 0.93 -6.43
CA GLY A 152 -14.15 1.16 -5.27
C GLY A 152 -15.62 1.37 -5.61
N THR A 153 -16.51 0.99 -4.69
CA THR A 153 -17.93 1.38 -4.75
C THR A 153 -18.20 2.67 -4.01
N GLU A 154 -17.36 3.01 -3.03
CA GLU A 154 -17.41 4.28 -2.31
C GLU A 154 -16.48 5.32 -2.98
N PRO A 155 -16.96 6.56 -3.21
CA PRO A 155 -16.12 7.62 -3.76
C PRO A 155 -14.87 7.84 -2.90
N PHE A 156 -13.74 8.08 -3.56
CA PHE A 156 -12.51 8.43 -2.85
C PHE A 156 -12.65 9.83 -2.23
N THR A 157 -12.44 9.92 -0.92
CA THR A 157 -12.63 11.16 -0.14
C THR A 157 -11.34 11.92 0.14
N GLY A 158 -10.18 11.34 -0.20
CA GLY A 158 -8.88 11.95 0.03
C GLY A 158 -8.43 11.92 1.49
N PRO A 159 -7.18 12.34 1.78
CA PRO A 159 -6.85 12.78 3.12
C PRO A 159 -7.74 13.98 3.40
N SER A 160 -8.66 13.85 4.36
CA SER A 160 -9.52 14.95 4.79
C SER A 160 -8.71 16.25 4.85
N THR A 161 -9.17 17.30 4.18
CA THR A 161 -8.56 18.64 4.04
C THR A 161 -8.33 19.39 5.37
N GLY A 162 -8.36 18.70 6.50
CA GLY A 162 -8.18 19.23 7.86
C GLY A 162 -6.74 19.36 8.34
N LEU A 163 -5.73 18.99 7.55
CA LEU A 163 -4.35 19.45 7.81
C LEU A 163 -4.11 20.75 7.04
N SER A 164 -4.70 21.83 7.54
CA SER A 164 -4.27 23.19 7.19
C SER A 164 -2.78 23.27 7.48
N THR A 165 -1.98 23.40 6.42
CA THR A 165 -0.59 23.84 6.54
C THR A 165 -0.58 25.12 7.35
N GLY A 166 0.05 25.09 8.52
CA GLY A 166 0.20 26.26 9.37
C GLY A 166 0.73 27.43 8.55
N GLN A 167 -0.08 28.49 8.49
CA GLN A 167 0.33 29.77 7.96
C GLN A 167 1.50 30.27 8.82
N ALA A 168 2.67 30.41 8.22
CA ALA A 168 3.82 31.01 8.89
C ALA A 168 3.47 32.46 9.29
N PRO A 169 3.78 32.90 10.52
CA PRO A 169 3.60 34.30 10.88
C PRO A 169 4.60 35.13 10.10
N THR A 170 4.09 36.07 9.30
CA THR A 170 4.89 37.12 8.69
C THR A 170 5.48 37.97 9.80
N SER A 171 6.81 38.03 9.86
CA SER A 171 7.54 39.08 10.59
C SER A 171 7.74 40.29 9.68
#